data_AF-A0A2J8XSU5-F1
#
_entry.id   AF-A0A2J8XSU5-F1
#
_cell.length_a   1.000
_cell.length_b   1.000
_cell.length_c   1.000
_cell.angle_alpha   90.00
_cell.angle_beta   90.00
_cell.angle_gamma   90.00
#
_symmetry.space_group_name_H-M   'P 1'
#
loop_
_entity.id
_entity.type
_entity.pdbx_description
1 polymer ?
#
loop_
_entity_poly.entity_id
_entity_poly.type
_entity_poly.pdbx_seq_one_letter_code
_entity_poly.pdbx_strand_id
1 'polypeptide(L)'
;MPQIIFKMTRILTACKVVRTLKTGFGFTNVTAHQKWKFSRPGIRLLSVKAQTAHIVLEDGTKMKGYSFGHPSSVAGEVVFNTGLGGYPEAITDPAYKGQILTMANPIIGNGGAPDTTALDELGLSKYLESDGIKVAGLLVLDYSKDYSHWLATKSLGQ
;
A
#
# COMPACT_ATOMS: atom_id res chain seq x y z
N MET A 1 8.85 24.90 26.40
CA MET A 1 8.05 23.65 26.31
C MET A 1 8.93 22.61 25.65
N PRO A 2 9.19 21.46 26.28
CA PRO A 2 10.27 20.59 25.86
C PRO A 2 9.93 19.86 24.57
N GLN A 3 10.76 20.10 23.56
CA GLN A 3 10.78 19.44 22.26
C GLN A 3 11.37 18.05 22.43
N ILE A 4 10.59 17.00 22.18
CA ILE A 4 11.08 15.61 22.22
C ILE A 4 11.58 15.26 20.81
N ILE A 5 12.88 15.44 20.61
CA ILE A 5 13.62 15.02 19.42
C ILE A 5 13.97 13.53 19.59
N PHE A 6 13.34 12.65 18.82
CA PHE A 6 13.72 11.24 18.79
C PHE A 6 14.81 10.96 17.76
N LYS A 7 15.91 10.39 18.26
CA LYS A 7 17.14 10.10 17.52
C LYS A 7 17.05 8.72 16.85
N MET A 8 17.41 8.71 15.58
CA MET A 8 17.37 7.58 14.64
C MET A 8 18.34 6.46 15.01
N THR A 9 17.84 5.25 15.24
CA THR A 9 18.67 4.03 15.36
C THR A 9 18.53 3.20 14.09
N ARG A 10 19.64 3.09 13.34
CA ARG A 10 19.80 2.22 12.16
C ARG A 10 19.48 0.76 12.52
N ILE A 11 18.71 0.08 11.68
CA ILE A 11 18.74 -1.39 11.59
C ILE A 11 19.00 -1.78 10.13
N LEU A 12 20.10 -2.49 9.96
CA LEU A 12 20.68 -3.02 8.73
C LEU A 12 20.24 -4.49 8.55
N THR A 13 20.12 -4.92 7.29
CA THR A 13 20.49 -6.26 6.74
C THR A 13 19.42 -7.35 6.48
N ALA A 14 19.14 -7.52 5.18
CA ALA A 14 19.27 -8.70 4.29
C ALA A 14 18.57 -10.06 4.51
N CYS A 15 18.16 -10.66 3.37
CA CYS A 15 18.50 -12.03 2.88
C CYS A 15 18.06 -12.13 1.39
N LYS A 16 18.93 -12.22 0.38
CA LYS A 16 19.82 -13.31 -0.08
C LYS A 16 19.09 -14.49 -0.75
N VAL A 17 19.15 -14.46 -2.10
CA VAL A 17 19.45 -15.55 -3.07
C VAL A 17 19.01 -16.97 -2.74
N VAL A 18 18.20 -17.56 -3.64
CA VAL A 18 18.17 -19.01 -3.87
C VAL A 18 18.28 -19.30 -5.38
N ARG A 19 19.43 -19.81 -5.79
CA ARG A 19 19.60 -20.67 -6.97
C ARG A 19 19.71 -22.11 -6.46
N THR A 20 19.06 -23.08 -7.10
CA THR A 20 19.54 -24.47 -7.19
C THR A 20 18.92 -25.18 -8.41
N LEU A 21 19.81 -25.76 -9.21
CA LEU A 21 19.62 -26.63 -10.37
C LEU A 21 19.04 -28.00 -10.00
N LYS A 22 18.33 -28.67 -10.93
CA LYS A 22 18.56 -30.10 -11.23
C LYS A 22 18.29 -30.41 -12.70
N THR A 23 19.39 -30.70 -13.39
CA THR A 23 19.53 -31.50 -14.61
C THR A 23 19.06 -32.95 -14.36
N GLY A 24 18.44 -33.58 -15.37
CA GLY A 24 18.09 -35.00 -15.35
C GLY A 24 17.68 -35.48 -16.74
N PHE A 25 18.54 -36.30 -17.34
CA PHE A 25 18.47 -36.92 -18.67
C PHE A 25 17.75 -38.28 -18.58
N GLY A 26 17.04 -38.70 -19.64
CA GLY A 26 16.50 -40.06 -19.75
C GLY A 26 15.61 -40.27 -20.98
N PHE A 27 16.16 -40.88 -22.03
CA PHE A 27 15.44 -41.42 -23.19
C PHE A 27 14.77 -42.76 -22.85
N THR A 28 13.57 -43.03 -23.39
CA THR A 28 13.23 -44.25 -24.17
C THR A 28 11.81 -44.14 -24.72
N ASN A 29 11.61 -44.71 -25.92
CA ASN A 29 10.36 -44.70 -26.69
C ASN A 29 9.42 -45.83 -26.24
N VAL A 30 8.13 -45.54 -26.07
CA VAL A 30 7.04 -46.53 -26.19
C VAL A 30 5.79 -45.88 -26.80
N THR A 31 5.28 -46.60 -27.79
CA THR A 31 4.12 -46.52 -28.66
C THR A 31 2.89 -45.73 -28.18
N ALA A 32 2.34 -44.97 -29.13
CA ALA A 32 1.14 -44.16 -29.03
C ALA A 32 -0.14 -44.98 -28.72
N HIS A 33 -0.87 -44.53 -27.70
CA HIS A 33 -2.33 -44.63 -27.63
C HIS A 33 -2.85 -43.24 -27.28
N GLN A 34 -3.71 -42.68 -28.14
CA GLN A 34 -4.30 -41.37 -27.92
C GLN A 34 -5.18 -41.38 -26.66
N LYS A 35 -4.73 -40.63 -25.66
CA LYS A 35 -5.50 -40.29 -24.47
C LYS A 35 -5.60 -38.77 -24.45
N TRP A 36 -6.80 -38.25 -24.67
CA TRP A 36 -7.09 -36.82 -24.67
C TRP A 36 -6.78 -36.23 -23.29
N LYS A 37 -5.56 -35.73 -23.11
CA LYS A 37 -5.16 -34.99 -21.91
C LYS A 37 -5.52 -33.53 -22.16
N PHE A 38 -6.61 -33.10 -21.55
CA PHE A 38 -6.90 -31.68 -21.39
C PHE A 38 -5.83 -31.09 -20.47
N SER A 39 -4.68 -30.75 -21.04
CA SER A 39 -3.61 -30.02 -20.35
C SER A 39 -4.14 -28.61 -20.12
N ARG A 40 -4.77 -28.40 -18.97
CA ARG A 40 -5.00 -27.04 -18.47
C ARG A 40 -3.59 -26.46 -18.27
N PRO A 41 -3.22 -25.37 -18.96
CA PRO A 41 -2.01 -24.65 -18.62
C PRO A 41 -2.15 -24.29 -17.14
N GLY A 42 -1.26 -24.83 -16.32
CA GLY A 42 -1.22 -24.48 -14.90
C GLY A 42 -0.95 -22.99 -14.81
N ILE A 43 -2.01 -22.22 -14.54
CA ILE A 43 -1.88 -20.84 -14.10
C ILE A 43 -1.10 -20.93 -12.79
N ARG A 44 0.22 -20.68 -12.84
CA ARG A 44 0.99 -20.37 -11.66
C ARG A 44 0.42 -19.06 -11.14
N LEU A 45 -0.52 -19.16 -10.21
CA LEU A 45 -0.96 -18.03 -9.42
C LEU A 45 0.29 -17.55 -8.67
N LEU A 46 0.96 -16.53 -9.20
CA LEU A 46 2.05 -15.87 -8.53
C LEU A 46 1.43 -15.24 -7.28
N SER A 47 1.58 -15.94 -6.15
CA SER A 47 1.16 -15.42 -4.85
C SER A 47 2.06 -14.24 -4.53
N VAL A 48 1.61 -13.04 -4.87
CA VAL A 48 2.27 -11.80 -4.49
C VAL A 48 2.20 -11.73 -2.97
N LYS A 49 3.33 -11.97 -2.30
CA LYS A 49 3.41 -11.92 -0.85
C LYS A 49 3.20 -10.47 -0.42
N ALA A 50 2.11 -10.21 0.31
CA ALA A 50 1.81 -8.88 0.82
C ALA A 50 2.93 -8.41 1.76
N GLN A 51 3.46 -7.20 1.53
CA GLN A 51 4.47 -6.61 2.38
C GLN A 51 3.85 -6.19 3.71
N THR A 52 4.53 -6.50 4.82
CA THR A 52 4.06 -6.14 6.17
C THR A 52 4.91 -5.01 6.75
N ALA A 53 4.29 -4.17 7.58
CA ALA A 53 4.95 -3.10 8.33
C ALA A 53 4.45 -3.08 9.79
N HIS A 54 5.11 -2.30 10.65
CA HIS A 54 4.66 -2.07 12.02
C HIS A 54 4.48 -0.57 12.25
N ILE A 55 3.42 -0.21 12.97
CA ILE A 55 3.37 1.05 13.71
C ILE A 55 3.96 0.78 15.09
N VAL A 56 4.89 1.63 15.50
CA VAL A 56 5.57 1.57 16.79
C VAL A 56 5.42 2.93 17.44
N LEU A 57 4.74 2.96 18.57
CA LEU A 57 4.53 4.17 19.36
C LEU A 57 5.61 4.28 20.45
N GLU A 58 5.79 5.48 20.98
CA GLU A 58 6.81 5.77 22.01
C GLU A 58 6.55 5.08 23.35
N ASP A 59 5.29 4.77 23.65
CA ASP A 59 4.86 4.01 24.84
C ASP A 59 5.21 2.51 24.76
N GLY A 60 5.77 2.07 23.62
CA GLY A 60 6.11 0.68 23.35
C GLY A 60 4.99 -0.12 22.65
N THR A 61 3.84 0.49 22.39
CA THR A 61 2.75 -0.14 21.62
C THR A 61 3.22 -0.47 20.21
N LYS A 62 2.98 -1.71 19.79
CA LYS A 62 3.36 -2.21 18.46
C LYS A 62 2.20 -2.93 17.82
N MET A 63 1.81 -2.48 16.63
CA MET A 63 0.78 -3.14 15.83
C MET A 63 1.34 -3.49 14.46
N LYS A 64 1.10 -4.72 14.02
CA LYS A 64 1.53 -5.21 12.70
C LYS A 64 0.40 -5.03 11.69
N GLY A 65 0.73 -4.48 10.53
CA GLY A 65 -0.21 -4.28 9.44
C GLY A 65 0.37 -4.67 8.08
N TYR A 66 -0.46 -4.56 7.05
CA TYR A 66 -0.06 -4.73 5.65
C TYR A 66 0.19 -3.37 5.02
N SER A 67 1.25 -3.27 4.22
CA SER A 67 1.58 -2.06 3.46
C SER A 67 0.78 -2.05 2.15
N PHE A 68 0.12 -0.92 1.87
CA PHE A 68 -0.60 -0.69 0.61
C PHE A 68 -0.07 0.53 -0.17
N GLY A 69 0.66 1.44 0.49
CA GLY A 69 1.30 2.61 -0.13
C GLY A 69 2.79 2.39 -0.39
N HIS A 70 3.56 3.49 -0.33
CA HIS A 70 5.00 3.44 -0.58
C HIS A 70 5.76 2.62 0.50
N PRO A 71 6.61 1.65 0.12
CA PRO A 71 7.29 0.73 1.05
C PRO A 71 8.51 1.35 1.74
N SER A 72 8.35 2.51 2.38
CA SER A 72 9.38 3.19 3.17
C SER A 72 8.94 3.42 4.60
N SER A 73 9.89 3.38 5.54
CA SER A 73 9.64 3.80 6.92
C SER A 73 9.53 5.32 7.00
N VAL A 74 8.64 5.79 7.86
CA VAL A 74 8.43 7.21 8.16
C VAL A 74 8.22 7.36 9.67
N ALA A 75 8.64 8.51 10.21
CA ALA A 75 8.38 8.90 11.58
C ALA A 75 7.63 10.24 11.58
N GLY A 76 6.74 10.42 12.54
CA GLY A 76 5.89 11.60 12.66
C GLY A 76 4.99 11.50 13.88
N GLU A 77 4.26 12.58 14.16
CA GLU A 77 3.24 12.60 15.21
C GLU A 77 2.02 11.78 14.76
N VAL A 78 1.54 10.87 15.61
CA VAL A 78 0.35 10.07 15.30
C VAL A 78 -0.90 10.83 15.74
N VAL A 79 -1.76 11.15 14.79
CA VAL A 79 -3.03 11.84 15.01
C VAL A 79 -4.19 10.99 14.53
N PHE A 80 -5.40 11.25 15.01
CA PHE A 80 -6.61 10.57 14.53
C PHE A 80 -7.64 11.60 14.03
N ASN A 81 -8.36 11.26 12.96
CA ASN A 81 -9.46 12.06 12.43
C ASN A 81 -10.75 11.23 12.42
N THR A 82 -11.82 11.81 12.97
CA THR A 82 -13.16 11.20 13.07
C THR A 82 -14.02 11.40 11.82
N GLY A 83 -13.52 12.14 10.82
CA GLY A 83 -14.12 12.26 9.51
C GLY A 83 -14.30 10.89 8.86
N LEU A 84 -15.55 10.54 8.55
CA LEU A 84 -15.89 9.24 7.98
C LEU A 84 -15.72 9.19 6.44
N GLY A 85 -15.81 10.34 5.78
CA GLY A 85 -15.68 10.49 4.33
C GLY A 85 -14.58 11.47 3.95
N GLY A 86 -14.42 11.70 2.64
CA GLY A 86 -13.48 12.70 2.12
C GLY A 86 -12.01 12.38 2.41
N TYR A 87 -11.61 11.10 2.30
CA TYR A 87 -10.22 10.74 2.52
C TYR A 87 -9.25 11.33 1.48
N PRO A 88 -9.59 11.53 0.18
CA PRO A 88 -8.69 12.22 -0.75
C PRO A 88 -8.40 13.66 -0.32
N GLU A 89 -9.42 14.39 0.12
CA GLU A 89 -9.32 15.76 0.60
C GLU A 89 -8.50 15.80 1.91
N ALA A 90 -8.84 14.94 2.87
CA ALA A 90 -8.19 14.86 4.17
C ALA A 90 -6.67 14.59 4.09
N ILE A 91 -6.22 13.68 3.21
CA ILE A 91 -4.77 13.38 3.10
C ILE A 91 -3.98 14.48 2.38
N THR A 92 -4.68 15.36 1.66
CA THR A 92 -4.08 16.51 0.96
C THR A 92 -4.17 17.80 1.77
N ASP A 93 -4.77 17.80 2.96
CA ASP A 93 -4.80 18.96 3.84
C ASP A 93 -3.37 19.31 4.34
N PRO A 94 -2.87 20.54 4.09
CA PRO A 94 -1.58 21.02 4.60
C PRO A 94 -1.40 20.91 6.12
N ALA A 95 -2.49 20.86 6.91
CA ALA A 95 -2.44 20.73 8.36
C ALA A 95 -1.77 19.42 8.83
N TYR A 96 -1.84 18.34 8.04
CA TYR A 96 -1.26 17.05 8.40
C TYR A 96 0.22 16.88 8.03
N LYS A 97 0.91 17.96 7.69
CA LYS A 97 2.32 17.89 7.28
C LYS A 97 3.19 17.33 8.40
N GLY A 98 3.85 16.20 8.14
CA GLY A 98 4.74 15.53 9.12
C GLY A 98 4.00 14.64 10.13
N GLN A 99 2.68 14.48 9.97
CA GLN A 99 1.85 13.66 10.84
C GLN A 99 1.49 12.34 10.18
N ILE A 100 1.34 11.29 10.99
CA ILE A 100 0.82 9.99 10.61
C ILE A 100 -0.67 9.98 10.97
N LEU A 101 -1.52 9.99 9.94
CA LEU A 101 -2.97 10.11 10.10
C LEU A 101 -3.60 8.74 10.34
N THR A 102 -4.40 8.61 11.40
CA THR A 102 -5.23 7.45 11.70
C THR A 102 -6.68 7.75 11.37
N MET A 103 -7.25 7.01 10.42
CA MET A 103 -8.65 7.18 10.04
C MET A 103 -9.57 6.46 11.02
N ALA A 104 -10.59 7.14 11.52
CA ALA A 104 -11.63 6.50 12.33
C ALA A 104 -12.55 5.59 11.51
N ASN A 105 -12.78 5.91 10.24
CA ASN A 105 -13.54 5.04 9.35
C ASN A 105 -12.75 3.74 9.10
N PRO A 106 -13.32 2.56 9.43
CA PRO A 106 -12.63 1.30 9.25
C PRO A 106 -12.41 0.90 7.78
N ILE A 107 -13.22 1.40 6.84
CA ILE A 107 -13.16 1.01 5.43
C ILE A 107 -12.74 2.21 4.58
N ILE A 108 -11.48 2.19 4.12
CA ILE A 108 -10.89 3.28 3.34
C ILE A 108 -10.52 2.81 1.93
N GLY A 109 -10.69 3.69 0.94
CA GLY A 109 -10.31 3.45 -0.46
C GLY A 109 -11.44 2.99 -1.38
N ASN A 110 -12.67 2.92 -0.88
CA ASN A 110 -13.85 2.52 -1.66
C ASN A 110 -14.09 3.36 -2.93
N GLY A 111 -13.79 4.66 -2.88
CA GLY A 111 -13.90 5.58 -4.02
C GLY A 111 -12.63 5.73 -4.85
N GLY A 112 -11.58 4.94 -4.58
CA GLY A 112 -10.28 5.08 -5.25
C GLY A 112 -9.66 6.47 -5.01
N ALA A 113 -8.85 6.94 -5.96
CA ALA A 113 -8.36 8.31 -6.02
C ALA A 113 -8.96 9.02 -7.25
N PRO A 114 -9.38 10.29 -7.12
CA PRO A 114 -9.83 11.10 -8.25
C PRO A 114 -8.65 11.42 -9.19
N ASP A 115 -8.90 12.15 -10.27
CA ASP A 115 -7.82 12.69 -11.09
C ASP A 115 -6.97 13.67 -10.27
N THR A 116 -5.74 13.29 -9.96
CA THR A 116 -4.81 14.09 -9.14
C THR A 116 -4.06 15.15 -9.95
N THR A 117 -4.28 15.23 -11.26
CA THR A 117 -3.59 16.15 -12.17
C THR A 117 -4.50 17.18 -12.80
N ALA A 118 -5.82 16.96 -12.76
CA ALA A 118 -6.81 17.90 -13.26
C ALA A 118 -6.76 19.22 -12.48
N LEU A 119 -6.67 20.32 -13.23
CA LEU A 119 -6.76 21.67 -12.70
C LEU A 119 -8.13 22.29 -13.01
N ASP A 120 -8.56 23.21 -12.15
CA ASP A 120 -9.75 24.03 -12.37
C ASP A 120 -9.42 25.31 -13.18
N GLU A 121 -10.42 26.18 -13.34
CA GLU A 121 -10.29 27.45 -14.08
C GLU A 121 -9.30 28.43 -13.43
N LEU A 122 -9.02 28.26 -12.13
CA LEU A 122 -8.09 29.08 -11.36
C LEU A 122 -6.67 28.49 -11.34
N GLY A 123 -6.46 27.34 -11.99
CA GLY A 123 -5.18 26.63 -11.99
C GLY A 123 -4.89 25.88 -10.68
N LEU A 124 -5.92 25.65 -9.85
CA LEU A 124 -5.83 24.85 -8.61
C LEU A 124 -6.23 23.41 -8.88
N SER A 125 -5.82 22.49 -8.01
CA SER A 125 -6.24 21.09 -8.11
C SER A 125 -7.77 20.98 -8.02
N LYS A 126 -8.39 20.33 -9.00
CA LYS A 126 -9.85 20.29 -9.12
C LYS A 126 -10.54 19.46 -8.02
N TYR A 127 -9.83 18.47 -7.49
CA TYR A 127 -10.39 17.46 -6.57
C TYR A 127 -9.59 17.28 -5.28
N LEU A 128 -8.52 18.06 -5.08
CA LEU A 128 -7.65 17.96 -3.91
C LEU A 128 -7.55 19.32 -3.22
N GLU A 129 -7.32 19.30 -1.92
CA GLU A 129 -7.16 20.53 -1.10
C GLU A 129 -5.78 21.19 -1.31
N SER A 130 -4.84 20.48 -1.93
CA SER A 130 -3.53 21.02 -2.26
C SER A 130 -2.86 20.24 -3.39
N ASP A 131 -1.65 20.67 -3.77
CA ASP A 131 -0.84 20.10 -4.87
C ASP A 131 -0.43 18.62 -4.67
N GLY A 132 -0.78 17.99 -3.55
CA GLY A 132 -0.50 16.57 -3.33
C GLY A 132 -0.67 16.13 -1.89
N ILE A 133 -0.33 14.87 -1.64
CA ILE A 133 -0.46 14.24 -0.32
C ILE A 133 0.47 14.93 0.69
N LYS A 134 -0.08 15.34 1.83
CA LYS A 134 0.63 16.07 2.89
C LYS A 134 0.93 15.22 4.12
N VAL A 135 0.11 14.20 4.39
CA VAL A 135 0.35 13.23 5.46
C VAL A 135 1.69 12.53 5.28
N ALA A 136 2.41 12.30 6.38
CA ALA A 136 3.64 11.52 6.38
C ALA A 136 3.35 10.02 6.24
N GLY A 137 2.23 9.55 6.77
CA GLY A 137 1.75 8.18 6.66
C GLY A 137 0.25 8.09 6.94
N LEU A 138 -0.34 6.96 6.58
CA LEU A 138 -1.77 6.69 6.75
C LEU A 138 -1.97 5.33 7.44
N LEU A 139 -2.78 5.31 8.49
CA LEU A 139 -3.19 4.12 9.23
C LEU A 139 -4.69 3.92 9.06
N VAL A 140 -5.06 2.72 8.61
CA VAL A 140 -6.44 2.30 8.34
C VAL A 140 -6.65 0.89 8.88
N LEU A 141 -7.90 0.56 9.20
CA LEU A 141 -8.25 -0.79 9.65
C LEU A 141 -8.35 -1.76 8.46
N ASP A 142 -9.11 -1.38 7.43
CA ASP A 142 -9.24 -2.12 6.18
C ASP A 142 -9.05 -1.22 4.96
N TYR A 143 -8.38 -1.76 3.95
CA TYR A 143 -8.08 -1.09 2.70
C TYR A 143 -8.78 -1.80 1.53
N SER A 144 -9.70 -1.07 0.89
CA SER A 144 -10.39 -1.53 -0.32
C SER A 144 -9.44 -1.43 -1.52
N LYS A 145 -8.95 -2.58 -1.99
CA LYS A 145 -8.13 -2.67 -3.20
C LYS A 145 -8.95 -2.39 -4.45
N ASP A 146 -10.15 -2.93 -4.48
CA ASP A 146 -11.15 -2.68 -5.49
C ASP A 146 -11.94 -1.43 -5.11
N TYR A 147 -12.10 -0.51 -6.06
CA TYR A 147 -12.80 0.75 -5.89
C TYR A 147 -13.94 0.87 -6.89
N SER A 148 -14.97 1.62 -6.53
CA SER A 148 -16.10 1.88 -7.41
C SER A 148 -16.65 3.29 -7.15
N HIS A 149 -16.21 4.23 -7.99
CA HIS A 149 -16.75 5.57 -8.02
C HIS A 149 -16.52 6.17 -9.41
N TRP A 150 -17.47 6.97 -9.89
CA TRP A 150 -17.45 7.51 -11.26
C TRP A 150 -16.32 8.51 -11.50
N LEU A 151 -15.84 9.19 -10.44
CA LEU A 151 -14.65 10.05 -10.50
C LEU A 151 -13.33 9.29 -10.30
N ALA A 152 -13.35 8.01 -9.96
CA ALA A 152 -12.14 7.29 -9.62
C ALA A 152 -11.31 6.98 -10.87
N THR A 153 -10.04 7.39 -10.85
CA THR A 153 -9.10 7.12 -11.94
C THR A 153 -8.16 5.96 -11.62
N LYS A 154 -7.82 5.78 -10.34
CA LYS A 154 -6.90 4.75 -9.85
C LYS A 154 -7.23 4.34 -8.41
N SER A 155 -6.56 3.32 -7.90
CA SER A 155 -6.69 2.93 -6.49
C SER A 155 -5.97 3.92 -5.57
N LEU A 156 -6.36 3.99 -4.30
CA LEU A 156 -5.71 4.88 -3.33
C LEU A 156 -4.24 4.51 -3.02
N GLY A 157 -3.85 3.25 -3.19
CA GLY A 157 -2.47 2.81 -2.93
C GLY A 157 -1.49 3.09 -4.07
N GLN A 158 -1.99 3.43 -5.27
CA GLN A 158 -1.20 3.65 -6.49
C GLN A 158 -0.75 5.10 -6.67
#